data_AF-A0A162XHZ4-F1
#
_entry.id   AF-A0A162XHZ4-F1
#
_cell.length_a   1.000
_cell.length_b   1.000
_cell.length_c   1.000
_cell.angle_alpha   90.00
_cell.angle_beta   90.00
_cell.angle_gamma   90.00
#
_symmetry.space_group_name_H-M   'P 1'
#
loop_
_entity.id
_entity.type
_entity.pdbx_description
1 polymer ?
#
loop_
_entity_poly.entity_id
_entity_poly.type
_entity_poly.pdbx_seq_one_letter_code
_entity_poly.pdbx_strand_id
1 'polypeptide(L)'
;MFNIKNILVKIKSLLYIIFILVSSLHAQRKTALKTDKEIEGYKLIPQEKVFIHYNSSLIFAGEYLYYSLYCFNTQNNQLSTISTVAYVSLINENNESVFQHKIKLVKGRGQGDFFVPVAIPSGNYKLVGYTQWMLNENSGYFNEDISILNPYQGNQSKVLVENDSLLVPSKQSLVNTNFSSTKKINELKLGVTLDRTTYTRRAPVKLTLECNAFQNNKANVSISIRRKDTFIKSIPQNTIGFSKASIDGSLEKKNISPGTLVFLPEMRGELMYGRILTSDSSLPIALQNVGVSIAGEVSDLKIVTTDEKGRFVFNLHDRNNKNEVRIQVLGENKGKYVIKLDEFPEIKNFTNDFYQFKITTSYKNQIEKRSVHNQIENSFYGVKPDTIQEAFNMNSFYGENIITYNLDDYTRFNTVKETIIEVVEGVWIKKDANGNRVFGVRGNYPEIGAKQMPPLLIVDGIFIQEQDKVIEYDARNVKSISFIRDKYYVGAKVFDGVVIIKNIDETFLKTSKEKVNLAPIQLADLKTEKKYFNQRYDSQEEYSRIPDYRNQLLWRPNVVLNNPKYDINFFTSDVAGQYEISIEGFTNDNQPISIKEYFAVE
;
A
#
# COMPACT_ATOMS: atom_id res chain seq x y z
N MET A 1 -41.02 21.16 -49.74
CA MET A 1 -40.76 21.41 -48.30
C MET A 1 -40.03 20.19 -47.76
N PHE A 2 -38.71 20.14 -47.95
CA PHE A 2 -37.89 18.98 -47.59
C PHE A 2 -37.77 18.85 -46.07
N ASN A 3 -37.76 17.61 -45.60
CA ASN A 3 -38.05 17.20 -44.22
C ASN A 3 -36.90 17.50 -43.24
N ILE A 4 -36.66 18.78 -42.98
CA ILE A 4 -35.61 19.33 -42.10
C ILE A 4 -35.73 18.80 -40.66
N LYS A 5 -36.94 18.47 -40.20
CA LYS A 5 -37.18 17.90 -38.85
C LYS A 5 -36.50 16.53 -38.65
N ASN A 6 -36.49 15.66 -39.66
CA ASN A 6 -35.89 14.33 -39.53
C ASN A 6 -34.35 14.35 -39.56
N ILE A 7 -33.74 15.33 -40.22
CA ILE A 7 -32.28 15.52 -40.23
C ILE A 7 -31.80 16.07 -38.88
N LEU A 8 -32.53 17.01 -38.29
CA LEU A 8 -32.23 17.56 -36.96
C LEU A 8 -32.35 16.53 -35.82
N VAL A 9 -33.31 15.60 -35.91
CA VAL A 9 -33.46 14.50 -34.93
C VAL A 9 -32.32 13.50 -35.05
N LYS A 10 -31.87 13.17 -36.27
CA LYS A 10 -30.70 12.30 -36.50
C LYS A 10 -29.39 12.96 -36.06
N ILE A 11 -29.22 14.26 -36.28
CA ILE A 11 -28.05 15.01 -35.80
C ILE A 11 -28.02 15.09 -34.27
N LYS A 12 -29.17 15.29 -33.61
CA LYS A 12 -29.27 15.24 -32.13
C LYS A 12 -29.00 13.85 -31.55
N SER A 13 -29.46 12.78 -32.21
CA SER A 13 -29.17 11.39 -31.81
C SER A 13 -27.69 11.03 -32.02
N LEU A 14 -27.07 11.49 -33.10
CA LEU A 14 -25.64 11.32 -33.36
C LEU A 14 -24.77 12.10 -32.37
N LEU A 15 -25.20 13.31 -31.98
CA LEU A 15 -24.55 14.10 -30.92
C LEU A 15 -24.71 13.45 -29.54
N TYR A 16 -25.82 12.79 -29.24
CA TYR A 16 -26.01 12.06 -27.99
C TYR A 16 -25.15 10.78 -27.92
N ILE A 17 -24.95 10.10 -29.05
CA ILE A 17 -24.07 8.92 -29.16
C ILE A 17 -22.58 9.34 -29.10
N ILE A 18 -22.21 10.50 -29.67
CA ILE A 18 -20.87 11.07 -29.51
C ILE A 18 -20.66 11.58 -28.07
N PHE A 19 -21.68 12.07 -27.38
CA PHE A 19 -21.58 12.48 -25.97
C PHE A 19 -21.50 11.28 -24.99
N ILE A 20 -22.13 10.15 -25.32
CA ILE A 20 -22.04 8.91 -24.52
C ILE A 20 -20.68 8.19 -24.74
N LEU A 21 -20.05 8.33 -25.92
CA LEU A 21 -18.68 7.87 -26.16
C LEU A 21 -17.59 8.68 -25.44
N VAL A 22 -17.94 9.82 -24.81
CA VAL A 22 -17.01 10.65 -24.02
C VAL A 22 -16.99 10.30 -22.53
N SER A 23 -17.80 9.35 -22.05
CA SER A 23 -17.79 8.92 -20.64
C SER A 23 -16.83 7.76 -20.31
N SER A 24 -16.08 7.25 -21.29
CA SER A 24 -14.87 6.45 -21.00
C SER A 24 -13.63 7.34 -21.07
N LEU A 25 -13.55 8.29 -20.13
CA LEU A 25 -12.30 8.98 -19.78
C LEU A 25 -11.30 7.91 -19.33
N HIS A 26 -10.61 7.31 -20.30
CA HIS A 26 -9.47 6.47 -20.05
C HIS A 26 -8.35 7.38 -19.57
N ALA A 27 -8.33 7.57 -18.25
CA ALA A 27 -7.18 7.94 -17.47
C ALA A 27 -6.13 6.84 -17.61
N GLN A 28 -5.38 6.86 -18.72
CA GLN A 28 -4.40 5.82 -18.96
C GLN A 28 -3.12 6.17 -18.21
N ARG A 29 -2.97 5.52 -17.06
CA ARG A 29 -1.78 5.30 -16.22
C ARG A 29 -0.60 4.62 -16.96
N LYS A 30 -0.75 4.41 -18.28
CA LYS A 30 0.18 3.71 -19.16
C LYS A 30 1.03 4.71 -19.95
N THR A 31 2.30 4.40 -20.06
CA THR A 31 3.28 5.08 -20.92
C THR A 31 3.34 4.38 -22.27
N ALA A 32 3.38 5.15 -23.36
CA ALA A 32 3.62 4.60 -24.69
C ALA A 32 5.12 4.44 -24.92
N LEU A 33 5.56 3.24 -25.30
CA LEU A 33 6.93 2.98 -25.75
C LEU A 33 7.06 3.49 -27.20
N LYS A 34 7.74 4.62 -27.41
CA LYS A 34 7.82 5.32 -28.70
C LYS A 34 9.01 4.89 -29.56
N THR A 35 10.10 4.46 -28.95
CA THR A 35 11.37 4.17 -29.63
C THR A 35 11.83 2.73 -29.42
N ASP A 36 12.64 2.19 -30.32
CA ASP A 36 13.20 0.83 -30.16
C ASP A 36 14.06 0.72 -28.90
N LYS A 37 14.76 1.79 -28.51
CA LYS A 37 15.51 1.86 -27.24
C LYS A 37 14.61 1.72 -26.01
N GLU A 38 13.42 2.33 -26.02
CA GLU A 38 12.45 2.17 -24.94
C GLU A 38 11.91 0.73 -24.88
N ILE A 39 11.73 0.08 -26.03
CA ILE A 39 11.31 -1.32 -26.11
C ILE A 39 12.42 -2.26 -25.61
N GLU A 40 13.68 -2.02 -25.98
CA GLU A 40 14.83 -2.74 -25.43
C GLU A 40 14.93 -2.54 -23.91
N GLY A 41 14.80 -1.30 -23.44
CA GLY A 41 14.75 -0.97 -22.02
C GLY A 41 13.65 -1.71 -21.26
N TYR A 42 12.44 -1.78 -21.83
CA TYR A 42 11.35 -2.60 -21.27
C TYR A 42 11.76 -4.07 -21.15
N LYS A 43 12.33 -4.65 -22.22
CA LYS A 43 12.70 -6.08 -22.27
C LYS A 43 13.82 -6.44 -21.28
N LEU A 44 14.65 -5.47 -20.89
CA LEU A 44 15.71 -5.64 -19.90
C LEU A 44 15.18 -5.71 -18.47
N ILE A 45 14.02 -5.12 -18.17
CA ILE A 45 13.42 -5.18 -16.84
C ILE A 45 12.69 -6.53 -16.68
N PRO A 46 13.11 -7.38 -15.73
CA PRO A 46 12.49 -8.68 -15.52
C PRO A 46 11.03 -8.54 -15.07
N GLN A 47 10.18 -9.50 -15.46
CA GLN A 47 8.81 -9.56 -14.93
C GLN A 47 8.81 -10.02 -13.48
N GLU A 48 7.70 -9.75 -12.79
CA GLU A 48 7.50 -10.12 -11.39
C GLU A 48 6.41 -11.18 -11.24
N LYS A 49 6.46 -11.94 -10.14
CA LYS A 49 5.39 -12.84 -9.71
C LYS A 49 5.21 -12.74 -8.20
N VAL A 50 4.00 -12.98 -7.72
CA VAL A 50 3.66 -12.80 -6.31
C VAL A 50 3.11 -14.10 -5.72
N PHE A 51 3.56 -14.41 -4.50
CA PHE A 51 2.97 -15.42 -3.63
C PHE A 51 2.49 -14.76 -2.33
N ILE A 52 1.34 -15.17 -1.83
CA ILE A 52 0.79 -14.68 -0.56
C ILE A 52 0.49 -15.88 0.35
N HIS A 53 1.12 -15.93 1.53
CA HIS A 53 0.65 -16.77 2.62
C HIS A 53 -0.38 -15.98 3.41
N TYR A 54 -1.54 -16.58 3.66
CA TYR A 54 -2.63 -15.98 4.41
C TYR A 54 -3.18 -16.95 5.45
N ASN A 55 -3.79 -16.41 6.51
CA ASN A 55 -4.11 -17.20 7.69
C ASN A 55 -5.25 -18.22 7.49
N SER A 56 -6.22 -17.97 6.61
CA SER A 56 -7.28 -18.95 6.26
C SER A 56 -8.05 -18.56 5.02
N SER A 57 -8.53 -19.57 4.29
CA SER A 57 -9.48 -19.48 3.20
C SER A 57 -10.95 -19.36 3.62
N LEU A 58 -11.26 -19.54 4.91
CA LEU A 58 -12.59 -19.27 5.49
C LEU A 58 -12.46 -18.31 6.67
N ILE A 59 -13.18 -17.20 6.60
CA ILE A 59 -13.10 -16.10 7.56
C ILE A 59 -14.51 -15.69 7.96
N PHE A 60 -14.73 -15.45 9.26
CA PHE A 60 -16.01 -14.95 9.72
C PHE A 60 -15.99 -13.42 9.77
N ALA A 61 -17.15 -12.79 9.59
CA ALA A 61 -17.28 -11.38 9.93
C ALA A 61 -16.86 -11.16 11.39
N GLY A 62 -16.12 -10.07 11.63
CA GLY A 62 -15.49 -9.79 12.91
C GLY A 62 -14.14 -10.49 13.14
N GLU A 63 -13.54 -11.11 12.11
CA GLU A 63 -12.18 -11.68 12.16
C GLU A 63 -11.23 -10.92 11.22
N TYR A 64 -9.93 -11.15 11.39
CA TYR A 64 -8.88 -10.63 10.54
C TYR A 64 -8.43 -11.65 9.49
N LEU A 65 -8.37 -11.20 8.23
CA LEU A 65 -7.54 -11.79 7.20
C LEU A 65 -6.12 -11.25 7.35
N TYR A 66 -5.19 -12.10 7.77
CA TYR A 66 -3.77 -11.76 7.82
C TYR A 66 -3.05 -12.33 6.61
N TYR A 67 -2.11 -11.58 6.06
CA TYR A 67 -1.34 -12.04 4.90
C TYR A 67 0.10 -11.51 4.84
N SER A 68 0.98 -12.33 4.29
CA SER A 68 2.41 -12.07 4.04
C SER A 68 2.71 -12.30 2.57
N LEU A 69 3.33 -11.32 1.93
CA LEU A 69 3.53 -11.25 0.50
C LEU A 69 5.01 -11.43 0.14
N TYR A 70 5.28 -12.27 -0.84
CA TYR A 70 6.58 -12.50 -1.46
C TYR A 70 6.50 -12.13 -2.94
N CYS A 71 7.28 -11.15 -3.38
CA CYS A 71 7.39 -10.73 -4.77
C CYS A 71 8.73 -11.19 -5.32
N PHE A 72 8.72 -11.94 -6.42
CA PHE A 72 9.91 -12.53 -7.03
C PHE A 72 10.16 -11.96 -8.41
N ASN A 73 11.44 -11.82 -8.74
CA ASN A 73 11.90 -11.60 -10.09
C ASN A 73 11.86 -12.94 -10.86
N THR A 74 11.19 -12.94 -12.00
CA THR A 74 10.94 -14.15 -12.80
C THR A 74 12.17 -14.71 -13.53
N GLN A 75 13.22 -13.91 -13.72
CA GLN A 75 14.45 -14.36 -14.40
C GLN A 75 15.37 -15.17 -13.46
N ASN A 76 15.55 -14.70 -12.22
CA ASN A 76 16.45 -15.34 -11.25
C ASN A 76 15.71 -16.03 -10.09
N ASN A 77 14.39 -15.90 -10.02
CA ASN A 77 13.53 -16.37 -8.94
C ASN A 77 13.92 -15.86 -7.53
N GLN A 78 14.70 -14.79 -7.43
CA GLN A 78 15.00 -14.15 -6.14
C GLN A 78 13.91 -13.13 -5.80
N LEU A 79 13.83 -12.74 -4.52
CA LEU A 79 12.95 -11.65 -4.11
C LEU A 79 13.27 -10.39 -4.91
N SER A 80 12.23 -9.79 -5.51
CA SER A 80 12.36 -8.66 -6.41
C SER A 80 12.71 -7.38 -5.65
N THR A 81 13.63 -6.61 -6.21
CA THR A 81 13.91 -5.23 -5.81
C THR A 81 13.39 -4.23 -6.84
N ILE A 82 12.58 -4.68 -7.81
CA ILE A 82 12.06 -3.84 -8.88
C ILE A 82 10.90 -3.01 -8.37
N SER A 83 9.85 -3.62 -7.82
CA SER A 83 8.73 -2.88 -7.24
C SER A 83 8.89 -2.66 -5.73
N THR A 84 8.59 -1.44 -5.28
CA THR A 84 8.54 -1.03 -3.87
C THR A 84 7.11 -0.98 -3.32
N VAL A 85 6.11 -1.18 -4.19
CA VAL A 85 4.69 -1.23 -3.84
C VAL A 85 4.04 -2.44 -4.51
N ALA A 86 3.24 -3.18 -3.74
CA ALA A 86 2.30 -4.18 -4.23
C ALA A 86 0.86 -3.79 -3.87
N TYR A 87 -0.09 -4.43 -4.51
CA TYR A 87 -1.51 -4.28 -4.29
C TYR A 87 -2.08 -5.62 -3.87
N VAL A 88 -2.92 -5.60 -2.82
CA VAL A 88 -3.70 -6.77 -2.40
C VAL A 88 -5.17 -6.36 -2.38
N SER A 89 -6.00 -7.08 -3.14
CA SER A 89 -7.42 -6.82 -3.26
C SER A 89 -8.23 -8.05 -2.90
N LEU A 90 -9.36 -7.86 -2.24
CA LEU A 90 -10.40 -8.88 -2.12
C LEU A 90 -11.55 -8.52 -3.05
N ILE A 91 -11.95 -9.44 -3.92
CA ILE A 91 -12.91 -9.19 -5.00
C ILE A 91 -14.07 -10.17 -4.87
N ASN A 92 -15.30 -9.69 -5.02
CA ASN A 92 -16.50 -10.52 -4.94
C ASN A 92 -16.87 -11.16 -6.30
N GLU A 93 -17.89 -12.02 -6.32
CA GLU A 93 -18.42 -12.68 -7.54
C GLU A 93 -18.97 -11.70 -8.60
N ASN A 94 -19.21 -10.43 -8.25
CA ASN A 94 -19.61 -9.37 -9.19
C ASN A 94 -18.41 -8.62 -9.79
N ASN A 95 -17.17 -9.04 -9.49
CA ASN A 95 -15.92 -8.35 -9.80
C ASN A 95 -15.76 -6.98 -9.12
N GLU A 96 -16.45 -6.75 -8.01
CA GLU A 96 -16.31 -5.53 -7.22
C GLU A 96 -15.26 -5.74 -6.13
N SER A 97 -14.36 -4.76 -5.96
CA SER A 97 -13.37 -4.79 -4.88
C SER A 97 -14.02 -4.46 -3.54
N VAL A 98 -13.93 -5.40 -2.60
CA VAL A 98 -14.31 -5.23 -1.19
C VAL A 98 -13.30 -4.34 -0.47
N PHE A 99 -12.01 -4.60 -0.73
CA PHE A 99 -10.93 -3.71 -0.35
C PHE A 99 -9.79 -3.81 -1.36
N GLN A 100 -8.99 -2.74 -1.43
CA GLN A 100 -7.71 -2.71 -2.13
C GLN A 100 -6.68 -2.00 -1.25
N HIS A 101 -5.66 -2.73 -0.81
CA HIS A 101 -4.57 -2.22 0.01
C HIS A 101 -3.32 -2.02 -0.84
N LYS A 102 -2.63 -0.89 -0.64
CA LYS A 102 -1.24 -0.72 -1.07
C LYS A 102 -0.32 -1.29 0.01
N ILE A 103 0.65 -2.10 -0.38
CA ILE A 103 1.58 -2.75 0.51
C ILE A 103 2.98 -2.25 0.17
N LYS A 104 3.68 -1.68 1.15
CA LYS A 104 5.10 -1.33 0.99
C LYS A 104 5.91 -2.62 0.89
N LEU A 105 6.74 -2.72 -0.14
CA LEU A 105 7.68 -3.82 -0.33
C LEU A 105 9.07 -3.41 0.12
N VAL A 106 9.66 -4.20 1.01
CA VAL A 106 11.06 -4.10 1.42
C VAL A 106 11.76 -5.36 0.95
N LYS A 107 12.64 -5.23 -0.05
CA LYS A 107 13.36 -6.37 -0.67
C LYS A 107 12.39 -7.50 -1.09
N GLY A 108 11.30 -7.13 -1.78
CA GLY A 108 10.31 -8.08 -2.28
C GLY A 108 9.39 -8.68 -1.20
N ARG A 109 9.45 -8.21 0.06
CA ARG A 109 8.58 -8.67 1.14
C ARG A 109 7.60 -7.58 1.55
N GLY A 110 6.36 -7.97 1.84
CA GLY A 110 5.33 -7.08 2.36
C GLY A 110 4.35 -7.85 3.24
N GLN A 111 3.52 -7.13 3.97
CA GLN A 111 2.50 -7.72 4.85
C GLN A 111 1.29 -6.82 4.97
N GLY A 112 0.18 -7.39 5.39
CA GLY A 112 -1.01 -6.62 5.75
C GLY A 112 -2.04 -7.44 6.50
N ASP A 113 -3.06 -6.74 6.95
CA ASP A 113 -4.22 -7.30 7.59
C ASP A 113 -5.48 -6.58 7.10
N PHE A 114 -6.60 -7.29 7.13
CA PHE A 114 -7.92 -6.75 6.84
C PHE A 114 -8.92 -7.30 7.86
N PHE A 115 -9.50 -6.42 8.66
CA PHE A 115 -10.65 -6.75 9.50
C PHE A 115 -11.88 -6.88 8.62
N VAL A 116 -12.60 -8.00 8.71
CA VAL A 116 -13.83 -8.22 7.93
C VAL A 116 -15.02 -7.58 8.67
N PRO A 117 -15.51 -6.39 8.30
CA PRO A 117 -16.66 -5.78 8.96
C PRO A 117 -17.96 -6.56 8.74
N VAL A 118 -18.92 -6.35 9.63
CA VAL A 118 -20.28 -6.93 9.58
C VAL A 118 -21.12 -6.46 8.39
N ALA A 119 -20.63 -5.47 7.62
CA ALA A 119 -21.26 -5.02 6.38
C ALA A 119 -21.00 -5.98 5.21
N ILE A 120 -19.91 -6.77 5.24
CA ILE A 120 -19.56 -7.68 4.14
C ILE A 120 -20.45 -8.92 4.20
N PRO A 121 -21.20 -9.25 3.14
CA PRO A 121 -22.11 -10.39 3.15
C PRO A 121 -21.39 -11.74 3.07
N SER A 122 -22.07 -12.79 3.49
CA SER A 122 -21.61 -14.16 3.23
C SER A 122 -21.48 -14.40 1.72
N GLY A 123 -20.40 -15.05 1.29
CA GLY A 123 -20.17 -15.35 -0.11
C GLY A 123 -18.75 -15.80 -0.42
N ASN A 124 -18.49 -15.90 -1.72
CA ASN A 124 -17.20 -16.30 -2.27
C ASN A 124 -16.47 -15.08 -2.81
N TYR A 125 -15.16 -15.06 -2.58
CA TYR A 125 -14.30 -13.95 -2.90
C TYR A 125 -12.96 -14.46 -3.43
N LYS A 126 -12.23 -13.60 -4.10
CA LYS A 126 -10.86 -13.86 -4.55
C LYS A 126 -9.90 -12.88 -3.90
N LEU A 127 -8.86 -13.42 -3.28
CA LEU A 127 -7.72 -12.64 -2.82
C LEU A 127 -6.71 -12.55 -3.95
N VAL A 128 -6.46 -11.32 -4.40
CA VAL A 128 -5.64 -11.03 -5.56
C VAL A 128 -4.44 -10.19 -5.14
N GLY A 129 -3.23 -10.61 -5.53
CA GLY A 129 -1.98 -9.94 -5.19
C GLY A 129 -1.11 -9.68 -6.40
N TYR A 130 -0.67 -8.44 -6.61
CA TYR A 130 0.10 -8.05 -7.81
C TYR A 130 0.93 -6.79 -7.55
N THR A 131 1.94 -6.56 -8.38
CA THR A 131 2.58 -5.24 -8.53
C THR A 131 2.01 -4.56 -9.77
N GLN A 132 2.14 -3.23 -9.85
CA GLN A 132 1.74 -2.50 -11.06
C GLN A 132 2.47 -3.01 -12.33
N TRP A 133 3.72 -3.46 -12.18
CA TRP A 133 4.53 -3.97 -13.29
C TRP A 133 3.94 -5.21 -13.96
N MET A 134 3.32 -6.08 -13.16
CA MET A 134 2.72 -7.33 -13.60
C MET A 134 1.49 -7.13 -14.49
N LEU A 135 0.89 -5.94 -14.50
CA LEU A 135 -0.27 -5.60 -15.34
C LEU A 135 0.08 -5.45 -16.83
N ASN A 136 1.36 -5.52 -17.16
CA ASN A 136 1.82 -5.57 -18.55
C ASN A 136 1.70 -6.97 -19.17
N GLU A 137 1.69 -7.99 -18.32
CA GLU A 137 1.57 -9.40 -18.70
C GLU A 137 0.23 -9.96 -18.20
N ASN A 138 -0.17 -11.13 -18.71
CA ASN A 138 -1.44 -11.76 -18.32
C ASN A 138 -1.28 -12.81 -17.20
N SER A 139 -0.11 -12.89 -16.57
CA SER A 139 0.27 -13.98 -15.68
C SER A 139 1.23 -13.52 -14.58
N GLY A 140 1.35 -14.33 -13.51
CA GLY A 140 2.25 -14.10 -12.38
C GLY A 140 1.60 -13.47 -11.14
N TYR A 141 0.40 -12.91 -11.25
CA TYR A 141 -0.36 -12.40 -10.10
C TYR A 141 -0.90 -13.55 -9.25
N PHE A 142 -0.98 -13.31 -7.95
CA PHE A 142 -1.59 -14.21 -6.99
C PHE A 142 -3.11 -14.13 -7.08
N ASN A 143 -3.80 -15.25 -7.07
CA ASN A 143 -5.26 -15.33 -7.12
C ASN A 143 -5.74 -16.61 -6.42
N GLU A 144 -6.30 -16.49 -5.22
CA GLU A 144 -6.78 -17.62 -4.43
C GLU A 144 -8.20 -17.36 -3.89
N ASP A 145 -8.98 -18.42 -3.71
CA ASP A 145 -10.36 -18.33 -3.22
C ASP A 145 -10.43 -18.15 -1.71
N ILE A 146 -11.22 -17.17 -1.27
CA ILE A 146 -11.59 -16.92 0.12
C ILE A 146 -13.10 -16.93 0.25
N SER A 147 -13.60 -17.60 1.28
CA SER A 147 -15.01 -17.59 1.66
C SER A 147 -15.19 -16.76 2.91
N ILE A 148 -16.18 -15.86 2.88
CA ILE A 148 -16.59 -15.11 4.07
C ILE A 148 -17.94 -15.63 4.53
N LEU A 149 -18.05 -15.91 5.83
CA LEU A 149 -19.33 -16.19 6.47
C LEU A 149 -19.67 -15.07 7.44
N ASN A 150 -20.80 -14.40 7.20
CA ASN A 150 -21.30 -13.35 8.08
C ASN A 150 -22.58 -13.82 8.80
N PRO A 151 -22.46 -14.29 10.05
CA PRO A 151 -23.61 -14.77 10.83
C PRO A 151 -24.50 -13.62 11.36
N TYR A 152 -24.08 -12.37 11.21
CA TYR A 152 -24.80 -11.19 11.70
C TYR A 152 -25.79 -10.61 10.67
N GLN A 153 -25.91 -11.26 9.51
CA GLN A 153 -26.87 -10.88 8.47
C GLN A 153 -27.94 -11.98 8.30
N GLY A 154 -29.20 -11.56 8.14
CA GLY A 154 -30.32 -12.50 8.02
C GLY A 154 -30.36 -13.29 6.71
N ASN A 155 -29.80 -12.76 5.61
CA ASN A 155 -29.83 -13.42 4.31
C ASN A 155 -28.55 -14.25 4.08
N GLN A 156 -28.71 -15.58 4.06
CA GLN A 156 -27.63 -16.54 3.80
C GLN A 156 -27.81 -17.30 2.49
N SER A 157 -28.73 -16.88 1.61
CA SER A 157 -29.14 -17.67 0.43
C SER A 157 -28.01 -18.00 -0.55
N LYS A 158 -26.92 -17.21 -0.57
CA LYS A 158 -25.74 -17.48 -1.41
C LYS A 158 -24.95 -18.71 -0.97
N VAL A 159 -24.92 -18.99 0.33
CA VAL A 159 -24.08 -20.04 0.93
C VAL A 159 -24.90 -21.17 1.56
N LEU A 160 -26.15 -20.93 1.95
CA LEU A 160 -27.01 -21.93 2.58
C LEU A 160 -27.55 -22.93 1.54
N VAL A 161 -27.47 -24.22 1.85
CA VAL A 161 -28.11 -25.31 1.09
C VAL A 161 -29.00 -26.14 2.01
N GLU A 162 -30.08 -26.69 1.46
CA GLU A 162 -31.10 -27.41 2.22
C GLU A 162 -30.66 -28.81 2.67
N ASN A 163 -29.75 -29.45 1.93
CA ASN A 163 -29.34 -30.84 2.17
C ASN A 163 -27.81 -31.00 2.31
N ASP A 164 -27.37 -31.77 3.30
CA ASP A 164 -25.96 -32.09 3.56
C ASP A 164 -25.26 -32.80 2.38
N SER A 165 -26.00 -33.57 1.57
CA SER A 165 -25.48 -34.21 0.35
C SER A 165 -25.03 -33.22 -0.74
N LEU A 166 -25.42 -31.95 -0.62
CA LEU A 166 -25.03 -30.86 -1.53
C LEU A 166 -23.80 -30.08 -1.04
N LEU A 167 -23.16 -30.49 0.05
CA LEU A 167 -21.89 -29.94 0.52
C LEU A 167 -20.68 -30.31 -0.36
N VAL A 168 -20.90 -31.06 -1.45
CA VAL A 168 -19.86 -31.40 -2.42
C VAL A 168 -19.46 -30.13 -3.19
N PRO A 169 -18.21 -29.67 -3.08
CA PRO A 169 -17.77 -28.48 -3.81
C PRO A 169 -17.89 -28.69 -5.32
N SER A 170 -18.37 -27.67 -6.04
CA SER A 170 -18.54 -27.70 -7.50
C SER A 170 -17.23 -27.87 -8.28
N LYS A 171 -16.08 -27.75 -7.61
CA LYS A 171 -14.79 -28.24 -8.09
C LYS A 171 -14.07 -28.93 -6.94
N GLN A 172 -13.74 -30.19 -7.16
CA GLN A 172 -12.53 -30.75 -6.60
C GLN A 172 -11.37 -29.80 -6.96
N SER A 173 -10.99 -28.91 -6.05
CA SER A 173 -9.57 -28.58 -5.88
C SER A 173 -8.89 -29.81 -5.29
N LEU A 174 -9.01 -30.95 -5.98
CA LEU A 174 -7.90 -31.86 -6.08
C LEU A 174 -6.83 -31.01 -6.74
N VAL A 175 -5.91 -30.52 -5.93
CA VAL A 175 -4.53 -30.43 -6.39
C VAL A 175 -4.21 -31.86 -6.84
N ASN A 176 -4.50 -32.16 -8.10
CA ASN A 176 -3.89 -33.28 -8.78
C ASN A 176 -2.41 -32.92 -8.82
N THR A 177 -1.69 -33.32 -7.77
CA THR A 177 -0.23 -33.43 -7.76
C THR A 177 0.26 -34.53 -8.73
N ASN A 178 -0.52 -34.84 -9.75
CA ASN A 178 -0.11 -35.63 -10.91
C ASN A 178 0.35 -34.69 -12.03
N PHE A 179 1.13 -33.66 -11.69
CA PHE A 179 2.08 -33.12 -12.64
C PHE A 179 3.35 -33.95 -12.50
N SER A 180 3.52 -34.89 -13.43
CA SER A 180 4.76 -35.61 -13.66
C SER A 180 5.81 -34.62 -14.20
N SER A 181 6.32 -33.74 -13.34
CA SER A 181 7.52 -32.98 -13.65
C SER A 181 8.74 -33.85 -13.40
N THR A 182 9.60 -33.94 -14.41
CA THR A 182 10.85 -34.71 -14.38
C THR A 182 11.97 -33.99 -13.62
N LYS A 183 11.73 -32.78 -13.10
CA LYS A 183 12.67 -32.01 -12.26
C LYS A 183 12.31 -32.17 -10.78
N LYS A 184 13.17 -32.89 -10.03
CA LYS A 184 13.14 -32.91 -8.56
C LYS A 184 13.28 -31.49 -8.02
N ILE A 185 12.27 -31.01 -7.28
CA ILE A 185 12.42 -29.88 -6.38
C ILE A 185 13.07 -30.41 -5.11
N ASN A 186 14.23 -29.88 -4.73
CA ASN A 186 14.85 -30.18 -3.44
C ASN A 186 14.03 -29.47 -2.34
N GLU A 187 13.08 -30.20 -1.76
CA GLU A 187 12.36 -29.76 -0.56
C GLU A 187 13.34 -29.77 0.61
N LEU A 188 13.59 -28.61 1.20
CA LEU A 188 14.44 -28.53 2.39
C LEU A 188 13.59 -28.87 3.63
N LYS A 189 13.99 -29.91 4.37
CA LYS A 189 13.31 -30.30 5.61
C LYS A 189 13.70 -29.37 6.74
N LEU A 190 12.92 -28.31 6.97
CA LEU A 190 12.96 -27.56 8.23
C LEU A 190 12.36 -28.46 9.32
N GLY A 191 13.12 -28.74 10.38
CA GLY A 191 12.60 -29.50 11.51
C GLY A 191 11.68 -28.62 12.34
N VAL A 192 10.54 -29.16 12.78
CA VAL A 192 9.61 -28.47 13.65
C VAL A 192 9.35 -29.35 14.86
N THR A 193 9.55 -28.79 16.05
CA THR A 193 9.39 -29.54 17.30
C THR A 193 8.60 -28.71 18.30
N LEU A 194 7.62 -29.34 18.91
CA LEU A 194 6.88 -28.80 20.03
C LEU A 194 7.36 -29.46 21.32
N ASP A 195 7.32 -28.75 22.43
CA ASP A 195 7.64 -29.33 23.75
C ASP A 195 6.59 -30.36 24.20
N ARG A 196 5.34 -30.22 23.73
CA ARG A 196 4.23 -31.16 23.95
C ARG A 196 3.31 -31.23 22.73
N THR A 197 2.49 -32.27 22.64
CA THR A 197 1.44 -32.39 21.60
C THR A 197 0.05 -31.99 22.10
N THR A 198 -0.13 -31.89 23.42
CA THR A 198 -1.38 -31.49 24.07
C THR A 198 -1.06 -30.50 25.19
N TYR A 199 -1.85 -29.45 25.29
CA TYR A 199 -1.68 -28.36 26.25
C TYR A 199 -3.00 -28.06 26.94
N THR A 200 -2.93 -27.58 28.18
CA THR A 200 -4.10 -27.01 28.84
C THR A 200 -4.39 -25.61 28.28
N ARG A 201 -5.55 -25.05 28.61
CA ARG A 201 -5.89 -23.65 28.33
C ARG A 201 -4.89 -22.69 28.97
N ARG A 202 -4.62 -21.58 28.27
CA ARG A 202 -3.66 -20.52 28.67
C ARG A 202 -2.25 -21.02 29.02
N ALA A 203 -1.85 -22.18 28.51
CA ALA A 203 -0.54 -22.75 28.76
C ALA A 203 0.51 -22.15 27.82
N PRO A 204 1.77 -21.97 28.28
CA PRO A 204 2.86 -21.63 27.39
C PRO A 204 3.15 -22.79 26.44
N VAL A 205 3.45 -22.45 25.19
CA VAL A 205 3.86 -23.37 24.13
C VAL A 205 5.22 -22.94 23.60
N LYS A 206 6.16 -23.89 23.51
CA LYS A 206 7.47 -23.68 22.91
C LYS A 206 7.57 -24.42 21.58
N LEU A 207 7.54 -23.66 20.50
CA LEU A 207 7.78 -24.14 19.14
C LEU A 207 9.24 -23.90 18.75
N THR A 208 9.97 -24.95 18.42
CA THR A 208 11.37 -24.89 17.98
C THR A 208 11.45 -25.20 16.49
N LEU A 209 12.06 -24.30 15.73
CA LEU A 209 12.39 -24.51 14.32
C LEU A 209 13.86 -24.93 14.20
N GLU A 210 14.11 -26.16 13.77
CA GLU A 210 15.44 -26.72 13.58
C GLU A 210 15.92 -26.50 12.14
N CYS A 211 16.96 -25.70 12.07
CA CYS A 211 17.50 -25.07 10.89
C CYS A 211 18.79 -25.78 10.41
N ASN A 212 19.04 -27.00 10.86
CA ASN A 212 20.31 -27.71 10.64
C ASN A 212 20.62 -27.99 9.15
N ALA A 213 19.60 -28.00 8.30
CA ALA A 213 19.75 -28.12 6.85
C ALA A 213 20.28 -26.83 6.16
N PHE A 214 20.37 -25.72 6.89
CA PHE A 214 20.75 -24.40 6.37
C PHE A 214 22.23 -24.06 6.56
N GLN A 215 23.16 -25.01 6.38
CA GLN A 215 24.58 -24.82 6.73
C GLN A 215 25.22 -23.51 6.24
N ASN A 216 24.67 -22.84 5.22
CA ASN A 216 24.90 -21.41 4.90
C ASN A 216 23.64 -20.61 4.47
N ASN A 217 22.45 -21.21 4.51
CA ASN A 217 21.26 -20.70 3.80
C ASN A 217 20.23 -20.07 4.73
N LYS A 218 20.25 -18.75 4.85
CA LYS A 218 19.16 -18.04 5.57
C LYS A 218 17.83 -18.31 4.88
N ALA A 219 16.76 -18.38 5.67
CA ALA A 219 15.40 -18.52 5.15
C ALA A 219 14.51 -17.41 5.71
N ASN A 220 13.45 -17.10 4.96
CA ASN A 220 12.43 -16.15 5.38
C ASN A 220 11.06 -16.84 5.33
N VAL A 221 10.45 -17.02 6.50
CA VAL A 221 9.18 -17.72 6.65
C VAL A 221 8.13 -16.83 7.28
N SER A 222 6.88 -17.21 7.07
CA SER A 222 5.69 -16.65 7.68
C SER A 222 4.96 -17.76 8.42
N ILE A 223 4.46 -17.46 9.61
CA ILE A 223 3.96 -18.46 10.57
C ILE A 223 2.55 -18.08 11.00
N SER A 224 1.62 -19.01 10.84
CA SER A 224 0.25 -18.92 11.32
C SER A 224 -0.03 -20.06 12.28
N ILE A 225 -0.51 -19.75 13.48
CA ILE A 225 -0.98 -20.75 14.44
C ILE A 225 -2.45 -20.45 14.72
N ARG A 226 -3.34 -21.31 14.24
CA ARG A 226 -4.79 -21.11 14.35
C ARG A 226 -5.55 -22.38 14.65
N ARG A 227 -6.73 -22.23 15.22
CA ARG A 227 -7.67 -23.34 15.42
C ARG A 227 -8.05 -23.93 14.07
N LYS A 228 -7.98 -25.26 13.97
CA LYS A 228 -8.34 -26.01 12.77
C LYS A 228 -9.84 -25.96 12.57
N ASP A 229 -10.27 -25.54 11.37
CA ASP A 229 -11.68 -25.49 11.00
C ASP A 229 -12.21 -26.89 10.65
N THR A 230 -13.48 -27.12 10.95
CA THR A 230 -14.25 -28.32 10.56
C THR A 230 -15.06 -28.11 9.28
N PHE A 231 -15.07 -26.89 8.74
CA PHE A 231 -15.78 -26.54 7.51
C PHE A 231 -15.05 -27.05 6.28
N ILE A 232 -15.80 -27.51 5.28
CA ILE A 232 -15.28 -27.79 3.94
C ILE A 232 -15.05 -26.44 3.24
N LYS A 233 -13.79 -26.12 2.92
CA LYS A 233 -13.36 -24.84 2.35
C LYS A 233 -12.28 -25.05 1.28
N SER A 234 -11.97 -23.99 0.52
CA SER A 234 -10.85 -24.03 -0.44
C SER A 234 -9.52 -24.32 0.26
N ILE A 235 -8.64 -25.05 -0.41
CA ILE A 235 -7.30 -25.37 0.09
C ILE A 235 -6.33 -24.36 -0.51
N PRO A 236 -5.67 -23.52 0.32
CA PRO A 236 -4.68 -22.56 -0.17
C PRO A 236 -3.53 -23.23 -0.91
N GLN A 237 -3.06 -22.64 -2.00
CA GLN A 237 -1.76 -23.00 -2.58
C GLN A 237 -0.62 -22.76 -1.57
N ASN A 238 0.24 -23.77 -1.37
CA ASN A 238 1.46 -23.64 -0.58
C ASN A 238 2.66 -23.24 -1.44
N THR A 239 3.78 -22.91 -0.79
CA THR A 239 5.02 -22.48 -1.47
C THR A 239 5.60 -23.54 -2.43
N ILE A 240 5.37 -24.83 -2.16
CA ILE A 240 5.79 -25.93 -3.05
C ILE A 240 4.95 -25.90 -4.33
N GLY A 241 3.62 -25.78 -4.21
CA GLY A 241 2.71 -25.66 -5.35
C GLY A 241 3.02 -24.43 -6.20
N PHE A 242 3.26 -23.29 -5.56
CA PHE A 242 3.66 -22.05 -6.22
C PHE A 242 4.99 -22.20 -6.99
N SER A 243 5.98 -22.85 -6.38
CA SER A 243 7.28 -23.10 -7.00
C SER A 243 7.18 -24.04 -8.20
N LYS A 244 6.31 -25.07 -8.16
CA LYS A 244 6.05 -25.98 -9.29
C LYS A 244 5.41 -25.25 -10.46
N ALA A 245 4.32 -24.53 -10.21
CA ALA A 245 3.62 -23.75 -11.24
C ALA A 245 4.52 -22.71 -11.92
N SER A 246 5.49 -22.18 -11.18
CA SER A 246 6.49 -21.24 -11.70
C SER A 246 7.52 -21.84 -12.66
N ILE A 247 7.82 -23.14 -12.53
CA ILE A 247 8.84 -23.82 -13.36
C ILE A 247 8.24 -24.24 -14.70
N ASP A 248 6.97 -24.63 -14.70
CA ASP A 248 6.27 -25.17 -15.88
C ASP A 248 5.73 -24.06 -16.81
N GLY A 249 5.59 -22.84 -16.31
CA GLY A 249 5.11 -21.69 -17.09
C GLY A 249 6.25 -20.78 -17.56
N SER A 250 6.63 -20.84 -18.83
CA SER A 250 7.23 -19.68 -19.49
C SER A 250 6.15 -18.61 -19.59
N LEU A 251 6.25 -17.52 -18.83
CA LEU A 251 5.37 -16.37 -19.00
C LEU A 251 5.43 -15.97 -20.47
N GLU A 252 4.32 -16.12 -21.20
CA GLU A 252 4.23 -15.70 -22.60
C GLU A 252 4.49 -14.19 -22.64
N LYS A 253 5.70 -13.82 -23.09
CA LYS A 253 6.05 -12.41 -23.22
C LYS A 253 5.16 -11.82 -24.31
N LYS A 254 4.40 -10.80 -23.94
CA LYS A 254 3.62 -10.05 -24.92
C LYS A 254 4.53 -9.50 -26.03
N ASN A 255 4.10 -9.61 -27.29
CA ASN A 255 4.80 -8.95 -28.39
C ASN A 255 4.63 -7.43 -28.26
N ILE A 256 5.75 -6.71 -28.21
CA ILE A 256 5.78 -5.27 -27.99
C ILE A 256 6.31 -4.58 -29.24
N SER A 257 5.54 -3.59 -29.70
CA SER A 257 5.86 -2.72 -30.83
C SER A 257 5.82 -1.23 -30.43
N PRO A 258 6.38 -0.33 -31.25
CA PRO A 258 6.26 1.11 -31.02
C PRO A 258 4.78 1.53 -30.89
N GLY A 259 4.48 2.35 -29.89
CA GLY A 259 3.13 2.75 -29.50
C GLY A 259 2.47 1.86 -28.45
N THR A 260 3.08 0.73 -28.07
CA THR A 260 2.54 -0.14 -27.01
C THR A 260 2.47 0.60 -25.67
N LEU A 261 1.31 0.52 -25.03
CA LEU A 261 1.03 1.14 -23.74
C LEU A 261 1.38 0.19 -22.60
N VAL A 262 2.31 0.60 -21.75
CA VAL A 262 2.81 -0.19 -20.61
C VAL A 262 2.68 0.57 -19.29
N PHE A 263 2.46 -0.15 -18.20
CA PHE A 263 2.61 0.34 -16.85
C PHE A 263 4.09 0.37 -16.48
N LEU A 264 4.53 1.41 -15.77
CA LEU A 264 5.90 1.47 -15.25
C LEU A 264 5.99 0.77 -13.88
N PRO A 265 7.12 0.14 -13.53
CA PRO A 265 7.32 -0.39 -12.19
C PRO A 265 7.49 0.73 -11.16
N GLU A 266 7.03 0.48 -9.93
CA GLU A 266 7.12 1.41 -8.80
C GLU A 266 8.48 1.28 -8.10
N MET A 267 9.57 1.70 -8.76
CA MET A 267 10.94 1.37 -8.34
C MET A 267 11.52 2.18 -7.18
N ARG A 268 10.95 3.35 -6.89
CA ARG A 268 11.51 4.28 -5.89
C ARG A 268 10.42 4.87 -5.01
N GLY A 269 9.37 4.11 -4.75
CA GLY A 269 8.18 4.55 -4.07
C GLY A 269 6.93 4.46 -4.93
N GLU A 270 5.85 5.02 -4.38
CA GLU A 270 4.52 5.00 -4.95
C GLU A 270 4.41 5.98 -6.13
N LEU A 271 3.87 5.49 -7.24
CA LEU A 271 3.54 6.33 -8.39
C LEU A 271 2.11 6.85 -8.28
N MET A 272 1.98 8.16 -8.12
CA MET A 272 0.70 8.87 -8.11
C MET A 272 0.44 9.54 -9.44
N TYR A 273 -0.63 9.14 -10.10
CA TYR A 273 -1.02 9.64 -11.40
C TYR A 273 -2.19 10.60 -11.28
N GLY A 274 -2.21 11.61 -12.13
CA GLY A 274 -3.35 12.49 -12.25
C GLY A 274 -3.30 13.35 -13.50
N ARG A 275 -4.27 14.24 -13.61
CA ARG A 275 -4.38 15.21 -14.68
C ARG A 275 -4.89 16.55 -14.21
N ILE A 276 -4.52 17.58 -14.95
CA ILE A 276 -5.05 18.92 -14.80
C ILE A 276 -6.05 19.20 -15.90
N LEU A 277 -7.22 19.69 -15.49
CA LEU A 277 -8.29 20.12 -16.36
C LEU A 277 -8.64 21.59 -16.07
N THR A 278 -9.16 22.32 -17.06
CA THR A 278 -9.79 23.62 -16.84
C THR A 278 -11.09 23.47 -16.04
N SER A 279 -11.35 24.38 -15.11
CA SER A 279 -12.56 24.34 -14.26
C SER A 279 -13.85 24.57 -15.05
N ASP A 280 -13.80 25.29 -16.16
CA ASP A 280 -14.96 25.71 -16.96
C ASP A 280 -15.33 24.73 -18.08
N SER A 281 -14.32 24.14 -18.72
CA SER A 281 -14.44 23.40 -19.98
C SER A 281 -13.93 21.97 -19.89
N SER A 282 -13.34 21.57 -18.75
CA SER A 282 -12.75 20.24 -18.53
C SER A 282 -11.72 19.85 -19.59
N LEU A 283 -11.04 20.82 -20.18
CA LEU A 283 -10.01 20.62 -21.20
C LEU A 283 -8.66 20.36 -20.54
N PRO A 284 -7.84 19.41 -21.06
CA PRO A 284 -6.52 19.14 -20.53
C PRO A 284 -5.55 20.31 -20.77
N ILE A 285 -4.63 20.54 -19.82
CA ILE A 285 -3.64 21.63 -19.91
C ILE A 285 -2.22 21.08 -19.92
N ALA A 286 -1.52 21.33 -21.03
CA ALA A 286 -0.14 20.91 -21.25
C ALA A 286 0.90 21.87 -20.65
N LEU A 287 2.11 21.35 -20.41
CA LEU A 287 3.29 22.11 -19.98
C LEU A 287 3.09 22.93 -18.69
N GLN A 288 2.16 22.49 -17.85
CA GLN A 288 1.82 23.14 -16.60
C GLN A 288 2.57 22.48 -15.46
N ASN A 289 3.24 23.28 -14.62
CA ASN A 289 3.94 22.78 -13.45
C ASN A 289 2.96 22.46 -12.31
N VAL A 290 3.15 21.31 -11.67
CA VAL A 290 2.33 20.78 -10.58
C VAL A 290 3.26 20.35 -9.46
N GLY A 291 2.99 20.80 -8.24
CA GLY A 291 3.75 20.47 -7.06
C GLY A 291 2.97 19.57 -6.10
N VAL A 292 3.64 18.64 -5.44
CA VAL A 292 3.10 17.86 -4.33
C VAL A 292 3.95 18.06 -3.08
N SER A 293 3.32 18.08 -1.90
CA SER A 293 4.00 18.16 -0.60
C SER A 293 3.31 17.27 0.43
N ILE A 294 4.07 16.74 1.39
CA ILE A 294 3.56 15.94 2.53
C ILE A 294 3.87 16.74 3.81
N ALA A 295 2.89 16.89 4.69
CA ALA A 295 3.08 17.68 5.92
C ALA A 295 4.13 17.05 6.84
N GLY A 296 5.02 17.87 7.40
CA GLY A 296 6.10 17.44 8.30
C GLY A 296 7.12 16.49 7.66
N GLU A 297 7.08 16.30 6.35
CA GLU A 297 8.05 15.51 5.60
C GLU A 297 8.50 16.28 4.37
N VAL A 298 9.74 16.76 4.41
CA VAL A 298 10.20 17.68 3.37
C VAL A 298 10.80 16.94 2.17
N SER A 299 11.31 15.72 2.36
CA SER A 299 11.94 14.83 1.37
C SER A 299 11.11 14.58 0.10
N ASP A 300 9.77 14.59 0.22
CA ASP A 300 8.86 14.24 -0.87
C ASP A 300 8.21 15.44 -1.58
N LEU A 301 8.72 16.66 -1.38
CA LEU A 301 8.38 17.78 -2.27
C LEU A 301 8.84 17.46 -3.70
N LYS A 302 7.90 17.30 -4.62
CA LYS A 302 8.18 17.13 -6.06
C LYS A 302 7.44 18.18 -6.87
N ILE A 303 8.06 18.63 -7.96
CA ILE A 303 7.43 19.46 -8.99
C ILE A 303 7.64 18.77 -10.33
N VAL A 304 6.55 18.55 -11.07
CA VAL A 304 6.56 17.92 -12.39
C VAL A 304 5.79 18.78 -13.37
N THR A 305 6.06 18.58 -14.66
CA THR A 305 5.38 19.28 -15.75
C THR A 305 4.40 18.34 -16.43
N THR A 306 3.18 18.81 -16.71
CA THR A 306 2.17 18.01 -17.41
C THR A 306 2.53 17.74 -18.87
N ASP A 307 2.12 16.59 -19.37
CA ASP A 307 2.23 16.25 -20.80
C ASP A 307 1.17 16.98 -21.66
N GLU A 308 1.18 16.75 -22.98
CA GLU A 308 0.23 17.33 -23.95
C GLU A 308 -1.25 17.06 -23.61
N LYS A 309 -1.54 16.03 -22.82
CA LYS A 309 -2.89 15.64 -22.37
C LYS A 309 -3.16 16.07 -20.93
N GLY A 310 -2.34 16.95 -20.38
CA GLY A 310 -2.46 17.46 -19.03
C GLY A 310 -2.17 16.45 -17.93
N ARG A 311 -1.55 15.31 -18.23
CA ARG A 311 -1.25 14.24 -17.27
C ARG A 311 0.06 14.51 -16.56
N PHE A 312 0.14 14.11 -15.29
CA PHE A 312 1.34 14.17 -14.47
C PHE A 312 1.51 12.88 -13.65
N VAL A 313 2.74 12.60 -13.23
CA VAL A 313 3.08 11.48 -12.35
C VAL A 313 4.04 11.96 -11.27
N PHE A 314 3.69 11.74 -10.01
CA PHE A 314 4.61 11.92 -8.88
C PHE A 314 5.15 10.56 -8.43
N ASN A 315 6.43 10.53 -8.02
CA ASN A 315 7.04 9.38 -7.38
C ASN A 315 7.31 9.74 -5.91
N LEU A 316 6.49 9.18 -5.02
CA LEU A 316 6.51 9.44 -3.57
C LEU A 316 7.32 8.35 -2.88
N HIS A 317 8.50 8.69 -2.36
CA HIS A 317 9.51 7.70 -2.00
C HIS A 317 9.18 6.93 -0.73
N ASP A 318 8.82 7.63 0.34
CA ASP A 318 8.44 7.01 1.61
C ASP A 318 7.54 7.95 2.38
N ARG A 319 6.23 7.70 2.34
CA ARG A 319 5.26 8.61 2.97
C ARG A 319 5.25 8.50 4.50
N ASN A 320 6.05 7.63 5.12
CA ASN A 320 6.12 7.41 6.58
C ASN A 320 4.73 7.32 7.27
N ASN A 321 3.79 6.60 6.66
CA ASN A 321 2.38 6.48 7.09
C ASN A 321 1.58 7.79 7.09
N LYS A 322 2.13 8.89 6.55
CA LYS A 322 1.41 10.12 6.28
C LYS A 322 0.63 10.00 4.98
N ASN A 323 -0.69 10.06 5.12
CA ASN A 323 -1.59 9.88 3.99
C ASN A 323 -2.20 11.20 3.50
N GLU A 324 -1.90 12.33 4.13
CA GLU A 324 -2.32 13.65 3.66
C GLU A 324 -1.25 14.27 2.75
N VAL A 325 -1.59 14.44 1.47
CA VAL A 325 -0.78 15.21 0.51
C VAL A 325 -1.45 16.52 0.14
N ARG A 326 -0.65 17.50 -0.24
CA ARG A 326 -1.15 18.75 -0.85
C ARG A 326 -0.62 18.84 -2.26
N ILE A 327 -1.52 18.93 -3.23
CA ILE A 327 -1.17 19.08 -4.64
C ILE A 327 -1.61 20.47 -5.11
N GLN A 328 -0.73 21.17 -5.79
CA GLN A 328 -0.98 22.53 -6.26
C GLN A 328 -0.52 22.71 -7.70
N VAL A 329 -1.32 23.43 -8.47
CA VAL A 329 -0.91 23.96 -9.78
C VAL A 329 -0.07 25.21 -9.55
N LEU A 330 1.09 25.29 -10.20
CA LEU A 330 2.02 26.39 -10.01
C LEU A 330 1.75 27.54 -10.99
N GLY A 331 1.75 28.77 -10.49
CA GLY A 331 1.61 29.98 -11.32
C GLY A 331 0.29 30.73 -11.10
N GLU A 332 0.06 31.75 -11.92
CA GLU A 332 -0.94 32.79 -11.67
C GLU A 332 -2.39 32.32 -11.91
N ASN A 333 -2.61 31.44 -12.89
CA ASN A 333 -3.93 30.94 -13.24
C ASN A 333 -4.37 29.71 -12.43
N LYS A 334 -3.70 29.39 -11.33
CA LYS A 334 -3.94 28.18 -10.52
C LYS A 334 -5.39 27.97 -10.07
N GLY A 335 -6.16 29.04 -9.84
CA GLY A 335 -7.57 28.96 -9.46
C GLY A 335 -8.53 28.53 -10.59
N LYS A 336 -8.05 28.45 -11.84
CA LYS A 336 -8.84 28.06 -13.01
C LYS A 336 -8.72 26.58 -13.36
N TYR A 337 -8.03 25.80 -12.52
CA TYR A 337 -7.70 24.41 -12.81
C TYR A 337 -8.18 23.47 -11.72
N VAL A 338 -8.62 22.28 -12.13
CA VAL A 338 -9.00 21.18 -11.26
C VAL A 338 -8.02 20.03 -11.45
N ILE A 339 -7.60 19.44 -10.33
CA ILE A 339 -6.75 18.26 -10.32
C ILE A 339 -7.64 17.03 -10.16
N LYS A 340 -7.51 16.07 -11.08
CA LYS A 340 -8.16 14.76 -10.98
C LYS A 340 -7.09 13.69 -10.83
N LEU A 341 -7.13 12.94 -9.74
CA LEU A 341 -6.25 11.79 -9.54
C LEU A 341 -6.82 10.55 -10.23
N ASP A 342 -5.94 9.70 -10.72
CA ASP A 342 -6.30 8.44 -11.34
C ASP A 342 -6.52 7.36 -10.26
N GLU A 343 -7.42 6.42 -10.52
CA GLU A 343 -7.69 5.27 -9.65
C GLU A 343 -6.49 4.30 -9.60
N PHE A 344 -6.51 3.40 -8.62
CA PHE A 344 -5.49 2.36 -8.49
C PHE A 344 -5.57 1.39 -9.66
N PRO A 345 -4.43 0.80 -10.05
CA PRO A 345 -4.43 -0.03 -11.21
C PRO A 345 -5.04 -1.37 -10.82
N GLU A 346 -6.07 -1.82 -11.54
CA GLU A 346 -6.78 -3.06 -11.24
C GLU A 346 -6.55 -4.10 -12.34
N ILE A 347 -6.51 -5.37 -11.94
CA ILE A 347 -6.63 -6.47 -12.90
C ILE A 347 -8.09 -6.49 -13.36
N LYS A 348 -8.33 -6.41 -14.68
CA LYS A 348 -9.70 -6.29 -15.24
C LYS A 348 -10.28 -7.61 -15.75
N ASN A 349 -9.44 -8.61 -15.98
CA ASN A 349 -9.81 -9.86 -16.62
C ASN A 349 -9.60 -11.01 -15.63
N PHE A 350 -10.53 -11.17 -14.69
CA PHE A 350 -10.53 -12.33 -13.78
C PHE A 350 -11.28 -13.49 -14.42
N THR A 351 -10.75 -14.69 -14.24
CA THR A 351 -11.54 -15.90 -14.43
C THR A 351 -12.65 -15.93 -13.39
N ASN A 352 -13.90 -16.01 -13.84
CA ASN A 352 -15.10 -16.00 -13.00
C ASN A 352 -15.32 -17.34 -12.24
N ASP A 353 -14.22 -18.03 -11.91
CA ASP A 353 -14.21 -19.37 -11.35
C ASP A 353 -13.98 -19.30 -9.84
N PHE A 354 -15.02 -18.97 -9.09
CA PHE A 354 -14.98 -18.87 -7.63
C PHE A 354 -15.30 -20.22 -6.99
N TYR A 355 -14.53 -20.59 -5.97
CA TYR A 355 -14.90 -21.71 -5.08
C TYR A 355 -16.29 -21.45 -4.50
N GLN A 356 -17.18 -22.45 -4.59
CA GLN A 356 -18.56 -22.32 -4.12
C GLN A 356 -18.68 -22.86 -2.70
N PHE A 357 -18.43 -22.02 -1.69
CA PHE A 357 -18.60 -22.39 -0.29
C PHE A 357 -20.07 -22.53 0.07
N LYS A 358 -20.40 -23.63 0.76
CA LYS A 358 -21.76 -23.95 1.18
C LYS A 358 -21.80 -24.35 2.65
N ILE A 359 -22.90 -23.99 3.30
CA ILE A 359 -23.24 -24.36 4.68
C ILE A 359 -24.63 -24.99 4.71
N THR A 360 -24.87 -25.82 5.72
CA THR A 360 -26.15 -26.43 6.05
C THR A 360 -26.50 -26.21 7.50
N THR A 361 -27.72 -26.58 7.89
CA THR A 361 -28.22 -26.48 9.27
C THR A 361 -27.34 -27.23 10.28
N SER A 362 -26.60 -28.26 9.85
CA SER A 362 -25.69 -29.01 10.73
C SER A 362 -24.53 -28.16 11.28
N TYR A 363 -24.15 -27.07 10.60
CA TYR A 363 -23.12 -26.15 11.08
C TYR A 363 -23.60 -25.13 12.13
N LYS A 364 -24.92 -25.06 12.43
CA LYS A 364 -25.51 -24.02 13.29
C LYS A 364 -24.73 -23.82 14.60
N ASN A 365 -24.55 -24.88 15.39
CA ASN A 365 -23.89 -24.78 16.70
C ASN A 365 -22.43 -24.32 16.58
N GLN A 366 -21.72 -24.71 15.51
CA GLN A 366 -20.33 -24.30 15.28
C GLN A 366 -20.25 -22.82 14.90
N ILE A 367 -21.18 -22.36 14.06
CA ILE A 367 -21.29 -20.96 13.63
C ILE A 367 -21.63 -20.07 14.83
N GLU A 368 -22.64 -20.44 15.62
CA GLU A 368 -23.03 -19.69 16.82
C GLU A 368 -21.87 -19.58 17.81
N LYS A 369 -21.20 -20.71 18.12
CA LYS A 369 -20.05 -20.72 19.03
C LYS A 369 -18.92 -19.79 18.56
N ARG A 370 -18.54 -19.87 17.27
CA ARG A 370 -17.48 -19.01 16.72
C ARG A 370 -17.90 -17.53 16.71
N SER A 371 -19.17 -17.24 16.48
CA SER A 371 -19.71 -15.88 16.53
C SER A 371 -19.64 -15.27 17.93
N VAL A 372 -19.92 -16.07 18.97
CA VAL A 372 -19.74 -15.65 20.37
C VAL A 372 -18.27 -15.36 20.66
N HIS A 373 -17.36 -16.25 20.24
CA HIS A 373 -15.91 -16.03 20.41
C HIS A 373 -15.46 -14.71 19.78
N ASN A 374 -15.91 -14.42 18.55
CA ASN A 374 -15.54 -13.20 17.82
C ASN A 374 -16.08 -11.94 18.50
N GLN A 375 -17.30 -11.96 19.01
CA GLN A 375 -17.87 -10.83 19.75
C GLN A 375 -17.10 -10.53 21.04
N ILE A 376 -16.71 -11.59 21.77
CA ILE A 376 -15.87 -11.44 22.98
C ILE A 376 -14.51 -10.84 22.60
N GLU A 377 -13.80 -11.43 21.62
CA GLU A 377 -12.48 -10.93 21.22
C GLU A 377 -12.52 -9.47 20.74
N ASN A 378 -13.52 -9.10 19.93
CA ASN A 378 -13.66 -7.74 19.45
C ASN A 378 -13.99 -6.73 20.56
N SER A 379 -14.70 -7.16 21.62
CA SER A 379 -14.99 -6.31 22.78
C SER A 379 -13.74 -5.97 23.60
N PHE A 380 -12.71 -6.81 23.55
CA PHE A 380 -11.43 -6.62 24.25
C PHE A 380 -10.26 -6.26 23.31
N TYR A 381 -10.53 -5.86 22.07
CA TYR A 381 -9.46 -5.51 21.12
C TYR A 381 -8.61 -4.32 21.60
N GLY A 382 -9.21 -3.33 22.26
CA GLY A 382 -8.51 -2.11 22.71
C GLY A 382 -7.39 -2.36 23.72
N VAL A 383 -7.41 -3.48 24.44
CA VAL A 383 -6.36 -3.88 25.41
C VAL A 383 -5.30 -4.81 24.79
N LYS A 384 -5.44 -5.17 23.51
CA LYS A 384 -4.51 -6.02 22.75
C LYS A 384 -3.91 -5.25 21.54
N PRO A 385 -3.31 -4.06 21.73
CA PRO A 385 -2.88 -3.23 20.61
C PRO A 385 -1.68 -3.85 19.87
N ASP A 386 -1.74 -3.81 18.55
CA ASP A 386 -0.59 -4.11 17.71
C ASP A 386 0.42 -2.96 17.70
N THR A 387 1.69 -3.26 17.43
CA THR A 387 2.74 -2.23 17.33
C THR A 387 3.13 -1.98 15.87
N ILE A 388 2.95 -0.75 15.40
CA ILE A 388 3.46 -0.29 14.11
C ILE A 388 4.95 0.02 14.28
N GLN A 389 5.79 -0.48 13.38
CA GLN A 389 7.19 -0.10 13.38
C GLN A 389 7.32 1.30 12.78
N GLU A 390 7.80 2.27 13.57
CA GLU A 390 8.10 3.61 13.05
C GLU A 390 9.15 3.50 11.94
N ALA A 391 8.87 4.17 10.83
CA ALA A 391 9.83 4.27 9.73
C ALA A 391 11.00 5.18 10.13
N PHE A 392 12.19 4.87 9.64
CA PHE A 392 13.34 5.77 9.81
C PHE A 392 13.07 7.08 9.07
N ASN A 393 13.15 8.21 9.78
CA ASN A 393 13.10 9.52 9.15
C ASN A 393 14.21 9.61 8.09
N MET A 394 13.82 9.78 6.82
CA MET A 394 14.79 10.07 5.76
C MET A 394 15.46 11.42 6.00
N ASN A 395 16.74 11.51 5.62
CA ASN A 395 17.43 12.79 5.54
C ASN A 395 16.63 13.75 4.65
N SER A 396 16.51 15.00 5.09
CA SER A 396 15.82 16.01 4.31
C SER A 396 16.53 16.26 2.97
N PHE A 397 15.79 16.64 1.93
CA PHE A 397 16.37 16.80 0.58
C PHE A 397 17.49 17.84 0.50
N TYR A 398 17.55 18.76 1.47
CA TYR A 398 18.39 19.95 1.43
C TYR A 398 19.85 19.75 1.89
N GLY A 399 20.23 18.53 2.29
CA GLY A 399 21.61 18.24 2.71
C GLY A 399 22.03 19.01 3.97
N GLU A 400 23.35 19.13 4.18
CA GLU A 400 23.93 19.71 5.41
C GLU A 400 24.20 21.22 5.35
N ASN A 401 24.13 21.84 4.15
CA ASN A 401 24.44 23.27 3.94
C ASN A 401 23.29 24.22 4.31
N ILE A 402 22.65 23.96 5.45
CA ILE A 402 21.51 24.73 5.95
C ILE A 402 21.94 25.65 7.09
N ILE A 403 21.63 26.94 6.96
CA ILE A 403 21.81 27.89 8.06
C ILE A 403 20.50 27.96 8.81
N THR A 404 20.50 27.70 10.12
CA THR A 404 19.30 27.64 10.95
C THR A 404 19.38 28.62 12.10
N TYR A 405 18.35 29.43 12.23
CA TYR A 405 18.10 30.30 13.37
C TYR A 405 16.99 29.68 14.21
N ASN A 406 17.34 29.15 15.38
CA ASN A 406 16.34 28.76 16.37
C ASN A 406 15.84 30.02 17.05
N LEU A 407 14.54 30.30 16.94
CA LEU A 407 14.01 31.58 17.41
C LEU A 407 13.90 31.66 18.93
N ASP A 408 14.05 30.53 19.65
CA ASP A 408 14.16 30.52 21.12
C ASP A 408 15.44 31.20 21.62
N ASP A 409 16.46 31.32 20.77
CA ASP A 409 17.75 31.96 21.12
C ASP A 409 17.71 33.50 21.01
N TYR A 410 16.58 34.06 20.58
CA TYR A 410 16.42 35.49 20.28
C TYR A 410 15.16 36.08 20.92
N THR A 411 15.11 37.42 20.99
CA THR A 411 13.87 38.10 21.37
C THR A 411 12.82 37.88 20.28
N ARG A 412 11.62 37.44 20.69
CA ARG A 412 10.54 37.15 19.75
C ARG A 412 9.90 38.44 19.23
N PHE A 413 9.86 38.58 17.91
CA PHE A 413 9.13 39.65 17.23
C PHE A 413 7.68 39.23 16.94
N ASN A 414 6.84 40.20 16.55
CA ASN A 414 5.44 39.91 16.28
C ASN A 414 5.27 39.19 14.94
N THR A 415 6.03 39.59 13.92
CA THR A 415 5.87 39.08 12.55
C THR A 415 7.13 38.42 12.02
N VAL A 416 6.97 37.46 11.10
CA VAL A 416 8.11 36.86 10.37
C VAL A 416 8.92 37.94 9.66
N LYS A 417 8.26 38.98 9.13
CA LYS A 417 8.92 40.15 8.54
C LYS A 417 9.93 40.81 9.48
N GLU A 418 9.51 41.16 10.70
CA GLU A 418 10.37 41.79 11.70
C GLU A 418 11.55 40.87 12.04
N THR A 419 11.27 39.58 12.29
CA THR A 419 12.33 38.59 12.57
C THR A 419 13.35 38.48 11.43
N ILE A 420 12.92 38.52 10.17
CA ILE A 420 13.85 38.48 9.02
C ILE A 420 14.74 39.72 8.98
N ILE A 421 14.20 40.90 9.31
CA ILE A 421 14.95 42.16 9.26
C ILE A 421 15.95 42.25 10.42
N GLU A 422 15.54 41.87 11.63
CA GLU A 422 16.30 42.09 12.85
C GLU A 422 17.23 40.93 13.23
N VAL A 423 16.92 39.69 12.80
CA VAL A 423 17.61 38.47 13.27
C VAL A 423 18.25 37.66 12.15
N VAL A 424 17.54 37.42 11.04
CA VAL A 424 17.96 36.42 10.04
C VAL A 424 18.86 37.03 8.98
N GLU A 425 20.17 37.00 9.23
CA GLU A 425 21.14 37.49 8.24
C GLU A 425 21.18 36.61 6.99
N GLY A 426 21.08 37.23 5.81
CA GLY A 426 21.18 36.54 4.52
C GLY A 426 19.84 36.22 3.85
N VAL A 427 18.73 36.53 4.51
CA VAL A 427 17.38 36.55 3.91
C VAL A 427 16.85 37.99 4.00
N TRP A 428 16.16 38.45 2.95
CA TRP A 428 15.48 39.75 2.96
C TRP A 428 14.11 39.64 2.29
N ILE A 429 13.34 40.74 2.28
CA ILE A 429 12.05 40.82 1.60
C ILE A 429 12.19 41.75 0.40
N LYS A 430 11.72 41.30 -0.76
CA LYS A 430 11.67 42.07 -2.01
C LYS A 430 10.29 41.98 -2.65
N LYS A 431 10.05 42.76 -3.69
CA LYS A 431 8.84 42.63 -4.53
C LYS A 431 9.16 41.83 -5.78
N ASP A 432 8.24 40.95 -6.18
CA ASP A 432 8.30 40.26 -7.47
C ASP A 432 7.82 41.17 -8.62
N ALA A 433 7.83 40.63 -9.85
CA ALA A 433 7.40 41.37 -11.05
C ALA A 433 5.93 41.82 -11.00
N ASN A 434 5.10 41.18 -10.17
CA ASN A 434 3.68 41.50 -9.99
C ASN A 434 3.44 42.40 -8.77
N GLY A 435 4.51 42.82 -8.08
CA GLY A 435 4.45 43.70 -6.91
C GLY A 435 4.18 42.98 -5.58
N ASN A 436 4.07 41.64 -5.57
CA ASN A 436 3.86 40.86 -4.35
C ASN A 436 5.15 40.78 -3.53
N ARG A 437 5.04 40.80 -2.20
CA ARG A 437 6.22 40.61 -1.34
C ARG A 437 6.63 39.13 -1.35
N VAL A 438 7.91 38.90 -1.54
CA VAL A 438 8.55 37.59 -1.56
C VAL A 438 9.85 37.65 -0.78
N PHE A 439 10.32 36.52 -0.28
CA PHE A 439 11.65 36.40 0.29
C PHE A 439 12.72 36.51 -0.81
N GLY A 440 13.92 36.94 -0.43
CA GLY A 440 15.14 36.85 -1.20
C GLY A 440 16.22 36.22 -0.34
N VAL A 441 17.07 35.40 -0.93
CA VAL A 441 18.20 34.75 -0.23
C VAL A 441 19.50 35.23 -0.86
N ARG A 442 20.50 35.53 -0.04
CA ARG A 442 21.82 35.96 -0.51
C ARG A 442 22.53 34.73 -1.06
N GLY A 443 22.51 34.60 -2.37
CA GLY A 443 23.06 33.44 -3.07
C GLY A 443 24.60 33.40 -3.06
N ASN A 444 25.17 32.21 -3.11
CA ASN A 444 26.61 31.97 -3.29
C ASN A 444 27.00 31.90 -4.79
N TYR A 445 26.23 32.53 -5.67
CA TYR A 445 26.38 32.43 -7.12
C TYR A 445 26.42 33.83 -7.78
N PRO A 446 27.08 33.98 -8.95
CA PRO A 446 27.17 35.27 -9.64
C PRO A 446 25.80 35.81 -10.07
N GLU A 447 25.51 37.08 -9.77
CA GLU A 447 24.25 37.76 -10.14
C GLU A 447 24.23 38.29 -11.59
N ILE A 448 24.92 37.62 -12.53
CA ILE A 448 25.09 38.18 -13.89
C ILE A 448 23.80 38.00 -14.70
N GLY A 449 23.06 39.09 -14.90
CA GLY A 449 22.04 39.26 -15.96
C GLY A 449 20.79 38.37 -15.87
N ALA A 450 20.64 37.56 -14.82
CA ALA A 450 19.51 36.65 -14.67
C ALA A 450 18.33 37.32 -13.96
N LYS A 451 17.11 37.08 -14.46
CA LYS A 451 15.86 37.41 -13.78
C LYS A 451 15.85 36.72 -12.41
N GLN A 452 16.01 37.48 -11.32
CA GLN A 452 16.01 36.93 -9.97
C GLN A 452 14.72 36.16 -9.71
N MET A 453 14.85 34.90 -9.34
CA MET A 453 13.74 34.01 -9.02
C MET A 453 13.41 34.15 -7.52
N PRO A 454 12.20 33.82 -7.08
CA PRO A 454 11.93 33.69 -5.65
C PRO A 454 12.60 32.42 -5.10
N PRO A 455 13.00 32.39 -3.82
CA PRO A 455 13.44 31.17 -3.17
C PRO A 455 12.28 30.19 -3.03
N LEU A 456 12.62 28.91 -2.87
CA LEU A 456 11.65 27.89 -2.50
C LEU A 456 11.24 28.10 -1.04
N LEU A 457 10.00 28.51 -0.79
CA LEU A 457 9.47 28.67 0.56
C LEU A 457 8.77 27.39 1.02
N ILE A 458 9.24 26.82 2.13
CA ILE A 458 8.64 25.65 2.76
C ILE A 458 8.22 26.02 4.17
N VAL A 459 6.97 25.70 4.53
CA VAL A 459 6.44 25.85 5.89
C VAL A 459 5.92 24.50 6.35
N ASP A 460 6.49 23.94 7.43
CA ASP A 460 6.16 22.61 7.96
C ASP A 460 6.12 21.50 6.90
N GLY A 461 7.08 21.51 5.97
CA GLY A 461 7.18 20.54 4.87
C GLY A 461 6.30 20.83 3.65
N ILE A 462 5.46 21.86 3.69
CA ILE A 462 4.60 22.24 2.57
C ILE A 462 5.23 23.38 1.76
N PHE A 463 5.29 23.21 0.43
CA PHE A 463 5.69 24.30 -0.47
C PHE A 463 4.62 25.40 -0.54
N ILE A 464 5.02 26.64 -0.27
CA ILE A 464 4.13 27.81 -0.27
C ILE A 464 4.43 28.73 -1.46
N GLN A 465 3.45 28.90 -2.34
CA GLN A 465 3.54 29.85 -3.47
C GLN A 465 3.30 31.31 -3.04
N GLU A 466 2.36 31.54 -2.12
CA GLU A 466 1.96 32.89 -1.69
C GLU A 466 2.78 33.32 -0.47
N GLN A 467 4.01 33.75 -0.72
CA GLN A 467 4.97 34.08 0.33
C GLN A 467 4.54 35.26 1.20
N ASP A 468 3.78 36.20 0.64
CA ASP A 468 3.22 37.37 1.35
C ASP A 468 2.46 36.98 2.63
N LYS A 469 1.69 35.88 2.58
CA LYS A 469 0.92 35.36 3.72
C LYS A 469 1.80 34.84 4.85
N VAL A 470 3.00 34.38 4.52
CA VAL A 470 3.98 33.88 5.49
C VAL A 470 4.80 35.02 6.06
N ILE A 471 5.10 36.04 5.26
CA ILE A 471 5.82 37.24 5.70
C ILE A 471 5.07 37.95 6.85
N GLU A 472 3.74 38.00 6.77
CA GLU A 472 2.88 38.61 7.81
C GLU A 472 2.47 37.63 8.92
N TYR A 473 3.00 36.40 8.93
CA TYR A 473 2.65 35.40 9.93
C TYR A 473 3.22 35.75 11.32
N ASP A 474 2.53 35.33 12.37
CA ASP A 474 2.94 35.57 13.76
C ASP A 474 4.20 34.76 14.09
N ALA A 475 5.33 35.45 14.28
CA ALA A 475 6.63 34.82 14.51
C ALA A 475 6.74 34.15 15.89
N ARG A 476 5.82 34.42 16.82
CA ARG A 476 5.77 33.75 18.14
C ARG A 476 5.37 32.28 18.01
N ASN A 477 4.72 31.90 16.91
CA ASN A 477 4.36 30.51 16.61
C ASN A 477 5.44 29.76 15.81
N VAL A 478 6.49 30.46 15.37
CA VAL A 478 7.58 29.89 14.57
C VAL A 478 8.65 29.34 15.51
N LYS A 479 9.07 28.09 15.32
CA LYS A 479 10.18 27.48 16.07
C LYS A 479 11.53 27.90 15.49
N SER A 480 11.70 27.75 14.18
CA SER A 480 12.97 28.07 13.51
C SER A 480 12.76 28.59 12.10
N ILE A 481 13.69 29.44 11.66
CA ILE A 481 13.83 29.86 10.27
C ILE A 481 15.19 29.38 9.78
N SER A 482 15.18 28.63 8.68
CA SER A 482 16.38 28.13 8.05
C SER A 482 16.43 28.54 6.59
N PHE A 483 17.62 28.65 6.02
CA PHE A 483 17.77 28.93 4.59
C PHE A 483 19.02 28.29 3.98
N ILE A 484 18.98 28.19 2.65
CA ILE A 484 20.04 27.64 1.80
C ILE A 484 20.33 28.64 0.71
N ARG A 485 21.62 28.91 0.50
CA ARG A 485 22.10 29.96 -0.41
C ARG A 485 22.32 29.47 -1.84
N ASP A 486 22.40 28.16 -2.04
CA ASP A 486 22.63 27.58 -3.36
C ASP A 486 21.31 27.55 -4.16
N LYS A 487 21.40 27.66 -5.49
CA LYS A 487 20.24 27.48 -6.34
C LYS A 487 19.68 26.08 -6.15
N TYR A 488 18.36 26.01 -5.99
CA TYR A 488 17.68 24.76 -5.70
C TYR A 488 16.81 24.34 -6.88
N TYR A 489 17.03 23.12 -7.36
CA TYR A 489 16.34 22.55 -8.52
C TYR A 489 15.33 21.51 -8.04
N VAL A 490 14.05 21.79 -8.24
CA VAL A 490 12.97 20.84 -7.94
C VAL A 490 12.25 20.52 -9.22
N GLY A 491 12.60 19.36 -9.80
CA GLY A 491 12.11 18.94 -11.11
C GLY A 491 12.37 20.00 -12.19
N ALA A 492 11.30 20.49 -12.81
CA ALA A 492 11.39 21.48 -13.89
C ALA A 492 11.56 22.95 -13.41
N LYS A 493 11.59 23.21 -12.09
CA LYS A 493 11.64 24.57 -11.55
C LYS A 493 12.94 24.84 -10.78
N VAL A 494 13.50 26.01 -11.03
CA VAL A 494 14.69 26.54 -10.35
C VAL A 494 14.27 27.61 -9.36
N PHE A 495 14.92 27.64 -8.20
CA PHE A 495 14.71 28.62 -7.14
C PHE A 495 16.04 29.23 -6.70
N ASP A 496 15.99 30.50 -6.33
CA ASP A 496 17.14 31.26 -5.83
C ASP A 496 17.26 31.05 -4.32
N GLY A 497 17.77 29.88 -3.93
CA GLY A 497 17.83 29.44 -2.54
C GLY A 497 16.55 28.78 -2.04
N VAL A 498 16.57 28.42 -0.77
CA VAL A 498 15.44 27.82 -0.04
C VAL A 498 15.27 28.56 1.27
N VAL A 499 14.02 28.82 1.68
CA VAL A 499 13.65 29.29 3.01
C VAL A 499 12.73 28.25 3.63
N ILE A 500 13.07 27.75 4.80
CA ILE A 500 12.34 26.71 5.53
C ILE A 500 11.92 27.30 6.86
N ILE A 501 10.62 27.29 7.14
CA ILE A 501 10.04 27.77 8.40
C ILE A 501 9.39 26.58 9.08
N LYS A 502 9.79 26.30 10.31
CA LYS A 502 9.20 25.25 11.15
C LYS A 502 8.44 25.91 12.28
N ASN A 503 7.17 25.56 12.47
CA ASN A 503 6.34 26.05 13.56
C ASN A 503 6.44 25.17 14.80
N ILE A 504 6.00 25.68 15.94
CA ILE A 504 6.01 24.95 17.22
C ILE A 504 5.04 23.76 17.17
N ASP A 505 3.79 23.98 16.71
CA ASP A 505 2.71 22.96 16.69
C ASP A 505 1.98 22.83 15.33
N GLU A 506 2.69 23.07 14.21
CA GLU A 506 2.13 23.09 12.84
C GLU A 506 0.92 24.04 12.70
N THR A 507 0.88 25.07 13.52
CA THR A 507 -0.22 26.04 13.65
C THR A 507 -0.56 26.70 12.33
N PHE A 508 0.45 27.00 11.51
CA PHE A 508 0.28 27.63 10.20
C PHE A 508 -0.67 26.83 9.31
N LEU A 509 -0.53 25.51 9.24
CA LEU A 509 -1.38 24.65 8.42
C LEU A 509 -2.81 24.52 8.98
N LYS A 510 -2.97 24.55 10.31
CA LYS A 510 -4.28 24.47 10.98
C LYS A 510 -5.10 25.74 10.75
N THR A 511 -4.47 26.92 10.82
CA THR A 511 -5.14 28.23 10.68
C THR A 511 -5.31 28.69 9.23
N SER A 512 -4.60 28.07 8.27
CA SER A 512 -4.59 28.50 6.86
C SER A 512 -5.58 27.76 5.95
N LYS A 513 -6.44 26.89 6.49
CA LYS A 513 -7.43 26.09 5.74
C LYS A 513 -8.29 26.89 4.76
N GLU A 514 -8.56 28.17 5.05
CA GLU A 514 -9.40 29.02 4.21
C GLU A 514 -8.63 29.94 3.25
N LYS A 515 -7.30 30.05 3.38
CA LYS A 515 -6.57 31.16 2.75
C LYS A 515 -5.64 30.77 1.60
N VAL A 516 -5.18 29.52 1.43
CA VAL A 516 -4.03 29.25 0.52
C VAL A 516 -4.32 28.25 -0.63
N ASN A 517 -5.57 27.81 -0.86
CA ASN A 517 -5.87 26.75 -1.84
C ASN A 517 -5.00 25.48 -1.62
N LEU A 518 -4.81 25.10 -0.34
CA LEU A 518 -3.95 24.00 0.11
C LEU A 518 -4.76 22.89 0.81
N ALA A 519 -5.93 22.55 0.25
CA ALA A 519 -6.75 21.47 0.79
C ALA A 519 -5.95 20.15 0.77
N PRO A 520 -5.87 19.42 1.90
CA PRO A 520 -5.23 18.12 1.91
C PRO A 520 -6.07 17.12 1.12
N ILE A 521 -5.40 16.28 0.35
CA ILE A 521 -5.98 15.12 -0.31
C ILE A 521 -5.56 13.90 0.51
N GLN A 522 -6.57 13.16 0.97
CA GLN A 522 -6.38 11.91 1.68
C GLN A 522 -6.06 10.80 0.68
N LEU A 523 -4.87 10.21 0.79
CA LEU A 523 -4.48 9.02 0.05
C LEU A 523 -4.91 7.76 0.79
N ALA A 524 -5.02 6.67 0.04
CA ALA A 524 -5.14 5.35 0.64
C ALA A 524 -3.89 5.00 1.44
N ASP A 525 -4.12 4.25 2.51
CA ASP A 525 -3.06 3.72 3.37
C ASP A 525 -2.04 2.90 2.56
N LEU A 526 -0.77 3.19 2.80
CA LEU A 526 0.33 2.30 2.44
C LEU A 526 0.64 1.42 3.66
N LYS A 527 0.24 0.14 3.61
CA LYS A 527 0.49 -0.80 4.70
C LYS A 527 1.99 -1.07 4.83
N THR A 528 2.51 -0.83 6.02
CA THR A 528 3.93 -1.05 6.39
C THR A 528 4.10 -2.28 7.28
N GLU A 529 5.35 -2.61 7.60
CA GLU A 529 5.64 -3.65 8.58
C GLU A 529 5.08 -3.29 9.96
N LYS A 530 4.49 -4.31 10.59
CA LYS A 530 3.74 -4.26 11.84
C LYS A 530 4.07 -5.52 12.65
N LYS A 531 4.28 -5.34 13.95
CA LYS A 531 4.42 -6.45 14.89
C LYS A 531 3.05 -6.71 15.48
N TYR A 532 2.48 -7.86 15.09
CA TYR A 532 1.19 -8.30 15.60
C TYR A 532 1.29 -8.71 17.07
N PHE A 533 0.21 -8.44 17.80
CA PHE A 533 0.05 -8.76 19.20
C PHE A 533 0.33 -10.26 19.46
N ASN A 534 1.11 -10.53 20.50
CA ASN A 534 1.41 -11.87 20.98
C ASN A 534 0.98 -11.96 22.45
N GLN A 535 -0.07 -12.73 22.73
CA GLN A 535 -0.62 -12.86 24.07
C GLN A 535 0.41 -13.50 25.02
N ARG A 536 0.59 -12.86 26.17
CA ARG A 536 1.45 -13.31 27.27
C ARG A 536 0.64 -13.35 28.55
N TYR A 537 0.87 -14.36 29.39
CA TYR A 537 0.25 -14.48 30.72
C TYR A 537 1.28 -14.39 31.86
N ASP A 538 2.56 -14.31 31.52
CA ASP A 538 3.68 -14.36 32.46
C ASP A 538 4.18 -12.98 32.92
N SER A 539 3.77 -11.90 32.24
CA SER A 539 4.32 -10.56 32.47
C SER A 539 3.30 -9.49 32.88
N GLN A 540 1.99 -9.74 32.75
CA GLN A 540 0.94 -8.77 33.05
C GLN A 540 -0.27 -9.43 33.72
N GLU A 541 -0.56 -9.09 34.98
CA GLU A 541 -1.73 -9.57 35.71
C GLU A 541 -3.05 -9.17 35.01
N GLU A 542 -3.06 -8.07 34.26
CA GLU A 542 -4.24 -7.55 33.56
C GLU A 542 -4.82 -8.56 32.55
N TYR A 543 -3.96 -9.24 31.78
CA TYR A 543 -4.40 -10.23 30.80
C TYR A 543 -5.00 -11.49 31.41
N SER A 544 -4.68 -11.80 32.66
CA SER A 544 -5.29 -12.94 33.35
C SER A 544 -6.80 -12.76 33.56
N ARG A 545 -7.27 -11.51 33.64
CA ARG A 545 -8.69 -11.17 33.87
C ARG A 545 -9.48 -10.95 32.59
N ILE A 546 -8.81 -10.97 31.44
CA ILE A 546 -9.44 -10.78 30.14
C ILE A 546 -9.76 -12.17 29.57
N PRO A 547 -11.00 -12.40 29.07
CA PRO A 547 -11.33 -13.61 28.33
C PRO A 547 -10.45 -13.74 27.07
N ASP A 548 -9.93 -14.94 26.80
CA ASP A 548 -9.13 -15.22 25.61
C ASP A 548 -9.79 -16.28 24.74
N TYR A 549 -10.56 -15.82 23.77
CA TYR A 549 -11.30 -16.65 22.82
C TYR A 549 -10.65 -16.66 21.43
N ARG A 550 -9.35 -16.35 21.35
CA ARG A 550 -8.62 -16.29 20.08
C ARG A 550 -8.66 -17.63 19.35
N ASN A 551 -9.12 -17.58 18.10
CA ASN A 551 -8.94 -18.66 17.13
C ASN A 551 -7.57 -18.58 16.44
N GLN A 552 -7.00 -17.37 16.28
CA GLN A 552 -5.63 -17.16 15.80
C GLN A 552 -4.72 -16.90 17.01
N LEU A 553 -3.91 -17.89 17.41
CA LEU A 553 -3.02 -17.75 18.57
C LEU A 553 -1.78 -16.92 18.27
N LEU A 554 -1.26 -17.03 17.04
CA LEU A 554 -0.05 -16.34 16.62
C LEU A 554 -0.07 -16.09 15.11
N TRP A 555 0.27 -14.89 14.68
CA TRP A 555 0.59 -14.58 13.29
C TRP A 555 1.92 -13.82 13.22
N ARG A 556 2.92 -14.40 12.56
CA ARG A 556 4.23 -13.77 12.31
C ARG A 556 4.48 -13.74 10.80
N PRO A 557 4.26 -12.61 10.12
CA PRO A 557 4.34 -12.53 8.66
C PRO A 557 5.77 -12.61 8.12
N ASN A 558 6.79 -12.30 8.94
CA ASN A 558 8.18 -12.21 8.53
C ASN A 558 9.08 -12.71 9.68
N VAL A 559 9.66 -13.90 9.52
CA VAL A 559 10.62 -14.52 10.43
C VAL A 559 11.86 -14.89 9.64
N VAL A 560 12.99 -14.24 9.96
CA VAL A 560 14.29 -14.54 9.37
C VAL A 560 14.96 -15.66 10.16
N LEU A 561 15.16 -16.81 9.54
CA LEU A 561 15.87 -17.95 10.08
C LEU A 561 17.34 -17.86 9.67
N ASN A 562 18.20 -17.48 10.60
CA ASN A 562 19.64 -17.30 10.40
C ASN A 562 20.50 -18.10 11.39
N ASN A 563 19.87 -18.81 12.32
CA ASN A 563 20.50 -19.60 13.38
C ASN A 563 20.06 -21.07 13.24
N PRO A 564 20.86 -22.04 13.73
CA PRO A 564 20.53 -23.47 13.64
C PRO A 564 19.28 -23.87 14.42
N LYS A 565 18.86 -23.07 15.39
CA LYS A 565 17.59 -23.22 16.10
C LYS A 565 16.94 -21.85 16.28
N TYR A 566 15.61 -21.82 16.17
CA TYR A 566 14.81 -20.62 16.41
C TYR A 566 13.59 -20.98 17.26
N ASP A 567 13.54 -20.43 18.47
CA ASP A 567 12.47 -20.69 19.44
C ASP A 567 11.37 -19.63 19.32
N ILE A 568 10.12 -20.08 19.30
CA ILE A 568 8.92 -19.26 19.26
C ILE A 568 8.07 -19.64 20.47
N ASN A 569 7.82 -18.66 21.34
CA ASN A 569 6.99 -18.83 22.51
C ASN A 569 5.67 -18.08 22.35
N PHE A 570 4.56 -18.77 22.57
CA PHE A 570 3.21 -18.22 22.56
C PHE A 570 2.36 -18.96 23.61
N PHE A 571 1.13 -18.51 23.82
CA PHE A 571 0.21 -19.15 24.75
C PHE A 571 -1.06 -19.64 24.05
N THR A 572 -1.61 -20.77 24.52
CA THR A 572 -2.94 -21.26 24.14
C THR A 572 -4.02 -20.32 24.65
N SER A 573 -5.23 -20.41 24.09
CA SER A 573 -6.39 -19.62 24.52
C SER A 573 -7.34 -20.45 25.41
N ASP A 574 -8.48 -19.88 25.81
CA ASP A 574 -9.54 -20.58 26.53
C ASP A 574 -10.35 -21.55 25.63
N VAL A 575 -10.09 -21.53 24.32
CA VAL A 575 -10.81 -22.32 23.33
C VAL A 575 -10.13 -23.67 23.12
N ALA A 576 -10.78 -24.72 23.59
CA ALA A 576 -10.33 -26.09 23.33
C ALA A 576 -10.51 -26.50 21.84
N GLY A 577 -9.67 -27.42 21.41
CA GLY A 577 -9.71 -28.02 20.08
C GLY A 577 -8.32 -28.24 19.49
N GLN A 578 -8.30 -28.67 18.22
CA GLN A 578 -7.06 -28.82 17.48
C GLN A 578 -6.62 -27.50 16.85
N TYR A 579 -5.33 -27.25 16.90
CA TYR A 579 -4.67 -26.11 16.29
C TYR A 579 -3.71 -26.57 15.21
N GLU A 580 -3.64 -25.83 14.12
CA GLU A 580 -2.73 -26.00 12.99
C GLU A 580 -1.64 -24.93 13.06
N ILE A 581 -0.40 -25.36 12.91
CA ILE A 581 0.78 -24.53 12.69
C ILE A 581 1.09 -24.61 11.19
N SER A 582 0.89 -23.51 10.47
CA SER A 582 1.23 -23.36 9.05
C SER A 582 2.47 -22.47 8.90
N ILE A 583 3.53 -23.02 8.31
CA ILE A 583 4.77 -22.30 8.03
C ILE A 583 5.02 -22.33 6.53
N GLU A 584 5.04 -21.15 5.93
CA GLU A 584 5.28 -20.97 4.50
C GLU A 584 6.43 -19.98 4.29
N GLY A 585 7.35 -20.28 3.40
CA GLY A 585 8.43 -19.37 3.07
C GLY A 585 9.43 -19.92 2.06
N PHE A 586 10.58 -19.26 1.98
CA PHE A 586 11.62 -19.58 1.02
C PHE A 586 13.01 -19.40 1.64
N THR A 587 13.97 -20.20 1.19
CA THR A 587 15.40 -19.94 1.46
C THR A 587 15.92 -18.80 0.59
N ASN A 588 17.11 -18.27 0.90
CA ASN A 588 17.79 -17.30 0.03
C ASN A 588 18.07 -17.84 -1.39
N ASP A 589 18.22 -19.16 -1.53
CA ASP A 589 18.36 -19.85 -2.83
C ASP A 589 17.01 -20.16 -3.47
N ASN A 590 15.92 -19.57 -2.94
CA ASN A 590 14.55 -19.72 -3.40
C ASN A 590 14.03 -21.18 -3.38
N GLN A 591 14.47 -21.99 -2.42
CA GLN A 591 13.85 -23.28 -2.16
C GLN A 591 12.60 -23.09 -1.29
N PRO A 592 11.44 -23.64 -1.67
CA PRO A 592 10.20 -23.48 -0.90
C PRO A 592 10.26 -24.24 0.43
N ILE A 593 9.62 -23.68 1.45
CA ILE A 593 9.40 -24.26 2.78
C ILE A 593 7.90 -24.22 3.05
N SER A 594 7.27 -25.38 3.16
CA SER A 594 5.85 -25.55 3.46
C SER A 594 5.68 -26.62 4.53
N ILE A 595 5.22 -26.25 5.72
CA ILE A 595 5.05 -27.19 6.84
C ILE A 595 3.68 -26.99 7.47
N LYS A 596 3.06 -28.12 7.82
CA LYS A 596 1.83 -28.18 8.62
C LYS A 596 2.02 -29.14 9.78
N GLU A 597 1.90 -28.61 10.99
CA GLU A 597 1.95 -29.38 12.23
C GLU A 597 0.70 -29.12 13.07
N TYR A 598 0.38 -30.02 14.00
CA TYR A 598 -0.84 -29.94 14.80
C TYR A 598 -0.59 -30.22 16.27
N PHE A 599 -1.38 -29.57 17.12
CA PHE A 599 -1.45 -29.86 18.56
C PHE A 599 -2.87 -29.67 19.08
N ALA A 600 -3.14 -30.20 20.28
CA ALA A 600 -4.43 -30.09 20.94
C ALA A 600 -4.39 -29.15 22.14
N VAL A 601 -5.51 -28.46 22.37
CA VAL A 601 -5.80 -27.72 23.61
C VAL A 601 -7.01 -28.35 24.29
N GLU A 602 -6.86 -28.76 25.54
CA GLU A 602 -7.89 -29.43 26.34
C GLU A 602 -8.27 -28.63 27.60
#